data_AF-A0A229H9Y1-F1
#
_entry.id   AF-A0A229H9Y1-F1
#
_cell.length_a   1.000
_cell.length_b   1.000
_cell.length_c   1.000
_cell.angle_alpha   90.00
_cell.angle_beta   90.00
_cell.angle_gamma   90.00
#
_symmetry.space_group_name_H-M   'P 1'
#
loop_
_entity.id
_entity.type
_entity.pdbx_description
1 polymer ?
#
loop_
_entity_poly.entity_id
_entity_poly.type
_entity_poly.pdbx_seq_one_letter_code
_entity_poly.pdbx_strand_id
1 'polypeptide(L)'
;MRAEAADAAGARLARQATVEVAGALGKRDMSRADLARLMGVSPGRVSQILSGDENLTLRSLAAVAEALELDVRISFAEPKAVPQDVTTMRHGGSDAYVYTH
;
A
#
# COMPACT_ATOMS: atom_id res chain seq x y z
N MET A 1 -1.10 -8.93 -20.30
CA MET A 1 -0.34 -9.63 -19.25
C MET A 1 0.77 -8.80 -18.60
N ARG A 2 1.91 -8.47 -19.22
CA ARG A 2 2.96 -7.66 -18.55
C ARG A 2 2.54 -6.22 -18.23
N ALA A 3 1.79 -5.57 -19.12
CA ALA A 3 1.23 -4.24 -18.89
C ALA A 3 0.23 -4.25 -17.71
N GLU A 4 -0.74 -5.17 -17.72
CA GLU A 4 -1.71 -5.34 -16.63
C GLU A 4 -1.05 -5.59 -15.26
N ALA A 5 0.05 -6.34 -15.23
CA ALA A 5 0.80 -6.57 -13.99
C ALA A 5 1.49 -5.29 -13.48
N ALA A 6 2.01 -4.46 -14.38
CA ALA A 6 2.61 -3.17 -14.05
C ALA A 6 1.55 -2.17 -13.56
N ASP A 7 0.40 -2.11 -14.23
CA ASP A 7 -0.73 -1.25 -13.84
C ASP A 7 -1.25 -1.64 -12.44
N ALA A 8 -1.44 -2.94 -12.19
CA ALA A 8 -1.83 -3.45 -10.88
C ALA A 8 -0.79 -3.16 -9.79
N ALA A 9 0.51 -3.19 -10.14
CA ALA A 9 1.58 -2.81 -9.22
C ALA A 9 1.59 -1.30 -8.93
N GLY A 10 1.37 -0.47 -9.95
CA GLY A 10 1.21 0.97 -9.83
C GLY A 10 0.04 1.34 -8.91
N ALA A 11 -1.13 0.73 -9.12
CA ALA A 11 -2.30 0.95 -8.29
C ALA A 11 -2.06 0.52 -6.82
N ARG A 12 -1.32 -0.57 -6.58
CA ARG A 12 -0.91 -0.97 -5.22
C ARG A 12 0.01 0.07 -4.57
N LEU A 13 0.99 0.58 -5.31
CA LEU A 13 1.90 1.61 -4.82
C LEU A 13 1.15 2.90 -4.49
N ALA A 14 0.21 3.32 -5.34
CA ALA A 14 -0.62 4.49 -5.12
C ALA A 14 -1.43 4.36 -3.82
N ARG A 15 -2.10 3.23 -3.59
CA ARG A 15 -2.83 2.98 -2.34
C ARG A 15 -1.92 2.98 -1.10
N GLN A 16 -0.72 2.41 -1.20
CA GLN A 16 0.21 2.44 -0.07
C GLN A 16 0.63 3.88 0.26
N ALA A 17 0.95 4.68 -0.76
CA ALA A 17 1.28 6.09 -0.57
C ALA A 17 0.12 6.89 0.03
N THR A 18 -1.13 6.65 -0.38
CA THR A 18 -2.29 7.36 0.21
C THR A 18 -2.54 6.98 1.67
N VAL A 19 -2.28 5.72 2.05
CA VAL A 19 -2.32 5.28 3.45
C VAL A 19 -1.23 5.98 4.28
N GLU A 20 -0.01 6.08 3.78
CA GLU A 20 1.08 6.80 4.47
C GLU A 20 0.74 8.28 4.65
N VAL A 21 0.18 8.94 3.64
CA VAL A 21 -0.29 10.33 3.75
C VAL A 21 -1.40 10.45 4.80
N ALA A 22 -2.40 9.55 4.79
CA ALA A 22 -3.46 9.57 5.79
C ALA A 22 -2.91 9.37 7.22
N GLY A 23 -1.92 8.49 7.39
CA GLY A 23 -1.22 8.30 8.66
C GLY A 23 -0.45 9.55 9.10
N ALA A 24 0.22 10.23 8.16
CA ALA A 24 0.94 11.47 8.44
C ALA A 24 -0.01 12.60 8.88
N LEU A 25 -1.18 12.72 8.25
CA LEU A 25 -2.22 13.68 8.64
C LEU A 25 -2.76 13.36 10.04
N GLY A 26 -3.08 12.09 10.31
CA GLY A 26 -3.59 11.66 11.61
C GLY A 26 -2.61 11.93 12.76
N LYS A 27 -1.31 11.73 12.55
CA LYS A 27 -0.26 12.05 13.54
C LYS A 27 -0.12 13.54 13.84
N ARG A 28 -0.68 14.41 12.99
CA ARG A 28 -0.61 15.87 13.08
C ARG A 28 -1.97 16.49 13.44
N ASP A 29 -2.99 15.68 13.73
CA ASP A 29 -4.38 16.11 13.94
C ASP A 29 -4.95 16.95 12.78
N MET A 30 -4.51 16.65 11.55
CA MET A 30 -4.89 17.39 10.34
C MET A 30 -5.95 16.65 9.53
N SER A 31 -6.91 17.39 9.01
CA SER A 31 -7.90 16.90 8.04
C SER A 31 -7.41 17.03 6.60
N ARG A 32 -8.11 16.38 5.66
CA ARG A 32 -7.89 16.57 4.21
C ARG A 32 -8.17 18.00 3.76
N ALA A 33 -9.06 18.72 4.45
CA ALA A 33 -9.32 20.12 4.18
C ALA A 33 -8.13 21.00 4.58
N ASP A 34 -7.44 20.66 5.66
CA ASP A 34 -6.24 21.36 6.12
C ASP A 34 -5.09 21.16 5.14
N LEU A 35 -4.91 19.92 4.67
CA LEU A 35 -3.97 19.63 3.59
C LEU A 35 -4.29 20.43 2.32
N ALA A 36 -5.56 20.52 1.93
CA ALA A 36 -5.96 21.31 0.77
C ALA A 36 -5.60 22.79 0.92
N ARG A 37 -5.80 23.35 2.12
CA ARG A 37 -5.41 24.74 2.45
C ARG A 37 -3.90 24.94 2.36
N LEU A 38 -3.09 24.03 2.90
CA LEU A 38 -1.63 24.12 2.84
C LEU A 38 -1.10 23.98 1.41
N MET A 39 -1.68 23.08 0.63
CA MET A 39 -1.33 22.88 -0.78
C MET A 39 -1.83 24.01 -1.70
N GLY A 40 -2.71 24.90 -1.23
CA GLY A 40 -3.33 25.94 -2.06
C GLY A 40 -4.25 25.38 -3.16
N VAL A 41 -4.89 24.23 -2.93
CA VAL A 41 -5.78 23.56 -3.90
C VAL A 41 -7.18 23.32 -3.33
N SER A 42 -8.12 22.89 -4.19
CA SER A 42 -9.47 22.56 -3.74
C SER A 42 -9.51 21.26 -2.90
N PRO A 43 -10.44 21.11 -1.94
CA PRO A 43 -10.64 19.85 -1.22
C PRO A 43 -10.93 18.67 -2.16
N GLY A 44 -11.64 18.91 -3.26
CA GLY A 44 -11.89 17.92 -4.31
C GLY A 44 -10.60 17.41 -4.96
N ARG A 45 -9.62 18.31 -5.19
CA ARG A 45 -8.31 17.93 -5.73
C ARG A 45 -7.56 17.02 -4.75
N VAL A 46 -7.59 17.30 -3.45
CA VAL A 46 -7.00 16.43 -2.43
C VAL A 46 -7.70 15.07 -2.39
N SER A 47 -9.04 15.03 -2.45
CA SER A 47 -9.78 13.76 -2.52
C SER A 47 -9.42 12.92 -3.74
N GLN A 48 -9.20 13.54 -4.90
CA GLN A 48 -8.72 12.84 -6.11
C GLN A 48 -7.29 12.31 -5.98
N ILE A 49 -6.41 13.03 -5.27
CA ILE A 49 -5.04 12.57 -5.02
C ILE A 49 -5.05 11.38 -4.04
N LEU A 50 -5.96 11.42 -3.06
CA LEU A 50 -6.04 10.45 -1.96
C LEU A 50 -7.07 9.33 -2.15
N SER A 51 -7.70 9.21 -3.33
CA SER A 51 -8.64 8.13 -3.64
C SER A 51 -7.95 6.78 -3.77
N GLY A 52 -6.63 6.74 -3.99
CA GLY A 52 -5.86 5.51 -4.13
C GLY A 52 -6.08 4.79 -5.45
N ASP A 53 -6.61 5.50 -6.44
CA ASP A 53 -6.64 5.07 -7.85
C ASP A 53 -5.35 5.52 -8.59
N GLU A 54 -5.34 5.42 -9.92
CA GLU A 54 -4.19 5.76 -10.77
C GLU A 54 -3.89 7.27 -10.85
N ASN A 55 -4.68 8.14 -10.20
CA ASN A 55 -4.53 9.58 -10.35
C ASN A 55 -3.40 10.17 -9.48
N LEU A 56 -2.77 9.36 -8.62
CA LEU A 56 -1.59 9.76 -7.85
C LEU A 56 -0.33 9.71 -8.72
N THR A 57 0.33 10.87 -8.84
CA THR A 57 1.62 11.03 -9.53
C THR A 57 2.75 11.31 -8.54
N LEU A 58 4.00 11.12 -8.96
CA LEU A 58 5.17 11.56 -8.17
C LEU A 58 5.14 13.07 -7.89
N ARG A 59 4.65 13.87 -8.84
CA ARG A 59 4.48 15.33 -8.67
C ARG A 59 3.48 15.63 -7.55
N SER A 60 2.32 14.97 -7.52
CA SER A 60 1.34 15.19 -6.45
C SER A 60 1.85 14.70 -5.10
N LEU A 61 2.58 13.57 -5.07
CA LEU A 61 3.18 13.08 -3.83
C LEU A 61 4.23 14.06 -3.28
N ALA A 62 5.08 14.62 -4.15
CA ALA A 62 6.05 15.65 -3.78
C ALA A 62 5.35 16.91 -3.24
N ALA A 63 4.27 17.36 -3.88
CA ALA A 63 3.50 18.53 -3.42
C ALA A 63 2.87 18.31 -2.04
N VAL A 64 2.37 17.09 -1.75
CA VAL A 64 1.87 16.73 -0.42
C VAL A 64 3.02 16.74 0.60
N ALA A 65 4.17 16.19 0.24
CA ALA A 65 5.33 16.13 1.14
C ALA A 65 5.86 17.54 1.49
N GLU A 66 5.99 18.42 0.49
CA GLU A 66 6.31 19.84 0.67
C GLU A 66 5.32 20.53 1.62
N ALA A 67 4.01 20.37 1.37
CA ALA A 67 2.97 20.98 2.20
C ALA A 67 2.97 20.47 3.66
N LEU A 68 3.54 19.30 3.92
CA LEU A 68 3.64 18.71 5.25
C LEU A 68 5.05 18.84 5.87
N GLU A 69 5.99 19.49 5.18
CA GLU A 69 7.40 19.56 5.56
C GLU A 69 7.98 18.16 5.83
N LEU A 70 7.78 17.26 4.87
CA LEU A 70 8.22 15.86 4.92
C LEU A 70 9.08 15.51 3.71
N ASP A 71 9.93 14.49 3.88
CA ASP A 71 10.71 13.89 2.79
C ASP A 71 10.04 12.61 2.26
N VAL A 72 10.07 12.42 0.94
CA VAL A 72 9.70 11.15 0.30
C VAL A 72 10.93 10.29 0.10
N ARG A 73 10.92 9.07 0.65
CA ARG A 73 11.97 8.05 0.43
C ARG A 73 11.43 6.89 -0.39
N ILE A 74 12.13 6.52 -1.47
CA ILE A 74 11.79 5.37 -2.33
C ILE A 74 12.97 4.40 -2.32
N SER A 75 12.69 3.13 -2.04
CA SER A 75 13.67 2.04 -2.04
C SER A 75 13.07 0.80 -2.70
N PHE A 76 13.89 0.07 -3.45
CA PHE A 76 13.53 -1.25 -3.97
C PHE A 76 13.93 -2.33 -2.96
N ALA A 77 13.12 -3.38 -2.87
CA ALA A 77 13.39 -4.55 -2.05
C ALA A 77 13.11 -5.81 -2.87
N GLU A 78 13.79 -6.90 -2.52
CA GLU A 78 13.48 -8.20 -3.09
C GLU A 78 12.04 -8.60 -2.78
N PRO A 79 11.30 -9.19 -3.73
CA PRO A 79 9.96 -9.70 -3.45
C PRO A 79 10.02 -10.66 -2.27
N LYS A 80 9.16 -10.45 -1.26
CA LYS A 80 9.04 -11.39 -0.15
C LYS A 80 8.69 -12.76 -0.73
N ALA A 81 9.62 -13.70 -0.70
CA ALA A 81 9.37 -15.06 -1.11
C ALA A 81 8.18 -15.58 -0.30
N VAL A 82 7.07 -15.90 -0.98
CA VAL A 82 5.96 -16.59 -0.33
C VAL A 82 6.52 -17.98 0.00
N PRO A 83 6.59 -18.40 1.28
CA PRO A 83 7.06 -19.73 1.61
C PRO A 83 6.18 -20.74 0.86
N GLN A 84 6.78 -21.46 -0.09
CA GLN A 84 6.15 -22.54 -0.83
C GLN A 84 6.08 -23.77 0.08
N ASP A 85 5.33 -23.68 1.18
CA ASP A 85 5.33 -24.73 2.20
C ASP A 85 3.93 -24.95 2.77
N VAL A 86 2.98 -25.30 1.90
CA VAL A 86 1.70 -25.93 2.29
C VAL A 86 1.23 -26.96 1.24
N THR A 87 2.10 -27.76 0.61
CA THR A 87 1.65 -28.91 -0.22
C THR A 87 2.71 -30.02 -0.27
N THR A 88 3.08 -30.60 0.87
CA THR A 88 3.74 -31.93 0.88
C THR A 88 3.65 -32.66 2.23
N MET A 89 2.47 -32.69 2.85
CA MET A 89 2.14 -33.63 3.94
C MET A 89 0.62 -33.82 3.95
N ARG A 90 0.00 -34.99 3.74
CA ARG A 90 0.41 -36.39 3.58
C ARG A 90 -0.65 -37.08 2.71
N HIS A 91 -0.22 -37.79 1.66
CA HIS A 91 -1.01 -38.91 1.13
C HIS A 91 -0.06 -40.10 1.02
N GLY A 92 -0.29 -41.12 1.85
CA GLY A 92 0.40 -42.40 1.75
C GLY A 92 0.79 -43.00 3.10
N GLY A 93 0.03 -44.02 3.52
CA GLY A 93 0.58 -45.13 4.29
C GLY A 93 0.26 -45.19 5.77
N SER A 94 -0.81 -45.92 6.09
CA SER A 94 -0.85 -46.99 7.11
C SER A 94 0.08 -46.89 8.34
N ASP A 95 -0.52 -46.71 9.51
CA ASP A 95 -0.41 -47.75 10.53
C ASP A 95 -1.59 -47.70 11.50
N ALA A 96 -2.23 -48.85 11.66
CA ALA A 96 -3.35 -49.06 12.55
C ALA A 96 -2.86 -49.10 14.01
N TYR A 97 -3.26 -48.11 14.81
CA TYR A 97 -3.21 -48.24 16.27
C TYR A 97 -4.51 -48.87 16.75
N VAL A 98 -4.46 -50.16 17.05
CA VAL A 98 -5.49 -50.84 17.86
C VAL A 98 -5.28 -50.41 19.31
N TYR A 99 -6.25 -49.71 19.88
CA TYR A 99 -6.39 -49.60 21.32
C TYR A 99 -7.29 -50.72 21.82
N THR A 100 -6.75 -51.62 22.65
CA THR A 100 -7.51 -52.34 23.68
C THR A 100 -6.59 -52.61 24.87
N HIS A 101 -7.15 -52.39 26.06
CA HIS A 101 -6.53 -52.40 27.39
C HIS A 101 -6.04 -53.78 27.84
#